data_AF-A0A9E4MKL7-F1
#
_entry.id   AF-A0A9E4MKL7-F1
#
_cell.length_a   1.000
_cell.length_b   1.000
_cell.length_c   1.000
_cell.angle_alpha   90.00
_cell.angle_beta   90.00
_cell.angle_gamma   90.00
#
_symmetry.space_group_name_H-M   'P 1'
#
loop_
_entity.id
_entity.type
_entity.pdbx_description
1 polymer ?
#
loop_
_entity_poly.entity_id
_entity_poly.type
_entity_poly.pdbx_seq_one_letter_code
_entity_poly.pdbx_strand_id
1 'polypeptide(L)'
;MRRRREGRKGEDRLYGLSNFDPFGRAFVLSRGILGDRQGVPKVASPLYKQNFCLATGVCLDDPKVKIPVYAVRERGGVIEVEVGGAVRP
;
A
#
# COMPACT_ATOMS: atom_id res chain seq x y z
N MET A 1 -29.92 15.43 4.67
CA MET A 1 -29.33 15.65 3.33
C MET A 1 -27.81 15.57 3.43
N ARG A 2 -27.22 14.37 3.37
CA ARG A 2 -25.74 14.21 3.42
C ARG A 2 -25.19 14.54 2.04
N ARG A 3 -24.52 15.69 1.89
CA ARG A 3 -23.78 16.02 0.66
C ARG A 3 -22.76 14.91 0.43
N ARG A 4 -23.00 14.08 -0.59
CA ARG A 4 -21.96 13.24 -1.22
C ARG A 4 -20.86 14.22 -1.62
N ARG A 5 -19.71 14.18 -0.93
CA ARG A 5 -18.56 14.98 -1.33
C ARG A 5 -18.09 14.44 -2.67
N GLU A 6 -18.02 15.34 -3.64
CA GLU A 6 -17.48 15.10 -4.97
C GLU A 6 -16.09 14.46 -4.87
N GLY A 7 -15.92 13.33 -5.55
CA GLY A 7 -14.64 12.66 -5.71
C GLY A 7 -13.65 13.60 -6.38
N ARG A 8 -12.70 14.10 -5.59
CA ARG A 8 -11.49 14.79 -6.05
C ARG A 8 -10.44 13.74 -6.43
N LYS A 9 -9.64 14.03 -7.45
CA LYS A 9 -8.60 13.16 -8.02
C LYS A 9 -7.84 12.35 -6.95
N GLY A 10 -7.97 11.03 -7.05
CA GLY A 10 -7.49 10.05 -6.08
C GLY A 10 -8.70 9.34 -5.48
N GLU A 11 -9.16 8.27 -6.12
CA GLU A 11 -10.17 7.40 -5.49
C GLU A 11 -9.68 7.01 -4.08
N ASP A 12 -10.57 7.05 -3.08
CA ASP A 12 -10.32 6.54 -1.73
C ASP A 12 -10.19 5.00 -1.79
N ARG A 13 -9.11 4.53 -2.41
CA ARG A 13 -8.82 3.11 -2.59
C ARG A 13 -7.97 2.63 -1.44
N LEU A 14 -8.47 1.63 -0.75
CA LEU A 14 -7.78 1.00 0.37
C LEU A 14 -6.71 0.03 -0.16
N TYR A 15 -5.54 0.07 0.45
CA TYR A 15 -4.45 -0.88 0.22
C TYR A 15 -3.95 -1.40 1.56
N GLY A 16 -3.83 -2.73 1.68
CA GLY A 16 -3.25 -3.39 2.86
C GLY A 16 -1.93 -4.01 2.49
N LEU A 17 -0.83 -3.59 3.13
CA LEU A 17 0.51 -4.12 2.88
C LEU A 17 1.21 -4.44 4.20
N SER A 18 2.21 -5.31 4.15
CA SER A 18 3.11 -5.50 5.30
C SER A 18 3.86 -4.20 5.62
N ASN A 19 3.99 -3.88 6.91
CA ASN A 19 4.76 -2.73 7.37
C ASN A 19 6.29 -2.97 7.29
N PHE A 20 6.73 -4.19 7.00
CA PHE A 20 8.13 -4.58 6.96
C PHE A 20 8.82 -4.18 5.65
N ASP A 21 9.90 -3.42 5.76
CA ASP A 21 10.83 -3.13 4.67
C ASP A 21 11.92 -4.23 4.62
N PRO A 22 12.02 -5.00 3.52
CA PRO A 22 13.04 -6.05 3.39
C PRO A 22 14.47 -5.52 3.23
N PHE A 23 14.67 -4.30 2.73
CA PHE A 23 16.01 -3.72 2.56
C PHE A 23 16.56 -3.19 3.88
N GLY A 24 15.73 -2.43 4.61
CA GLY A 24 16.09 -1.90 5.93
C GLY A 24 15.89 -2.90 7.08
N ARG A 25 15.25 -4.04 6.81
CA ARG A 25 14.87 -5.07 7.80
C ARG A 25 14.13 -4.49 9.01
N ALA A 26 13.21 -3.55 8.76
CA ALA A 26 12.53 -2.78 9.80
C ALA A 26 11.06 -2.52 9.45
N PHE A 27 10.22 -2.32 10.47
CA PHE A 27 8.78 -2.08 10.34
C PHE A 27 8.46 -0.59 10.15
N VAL A 28 8.79 -0.04 8.99
CA VAL A 28 8.78 1.42 8.72
C VAL A 28 7.91 1.86 7.54
N LEU A 29 7.37 0.94 6.74
CA LEU A 29 6.67 1.31 5.50
C LEU A 29 5.39 2.13 5.72
N SER A 30 4.74 2.01 6.87
CA SER A 30 3.59 2.83 7.28
C SER A 30 3.92 4.32 7.41
N ARG A 31 5.21 4.68 7.52
CA ARG A 31 5.70 6.06 7.54
C ARG A 31 6.26 6.51 6.19
N GLY A 32 6.17 5.66 5.17
CA GLY A 32 6.65 5.95 3.84
C GLY A 32 5.85 7.06 3.16
N ILE A 33 6.47 7.70 2.16
CA ILE A 33 5.82 8.75 1.38
C ILE A 33 4.98 8.07 0.29
N LEU A 34 3.67 8.32 0.31
CA LEU A 34 2.77 7.90 -0.75
C LEU A 34 2.97 8.76 -2.00
N GLY A 35 2.74 8.17 -3.16
CA GLY A 35 2.72 8.91 -4.41
C GLY A 35 2.44 8.01 -5.58
N ASP A 36 2.82 8.51 -6.75
CA ASP A 36 2.64 7.84 -8.03
C ASP A 36 4.01 7.67 -8.72
N ARG A 37 4.16 6.61 -9.50
CA ARG A 37 5.22 6.49 -10.50
C ARG A 37 4.61 6.01 -11.81
N GLN A 38 4.44 6.93 -12.76
CA GLN A 38 3.90 6.65 -14.09
C GLN A 38 2.48 6.03 -14.04
N GLY A 39 1.63 6.49 -13.13
CA GLY A 39 0.28 5.97 -12.92
C GLY A 39 0.19 4.80 -11.95
N VAL A 40 1.32 4.29 -11.43
CA VAL A 40 1.34 3.21 -10.43
C VAL A 40 1.37 3.81 -9.02
N PRO A 41 0.34 3.56 -8.17
CA PRO A 41 0.31 4.02 -6.80
C PRO A 41 1.37 3.31 -5.98
N LYS A 42 2.16 4.07 -5.22
CA LYS A 42 3.34 3.55 -4.50
C LYS A 42 3.52 4.15 -3.11
N VAL A 43 4.32 3.47 -2.30
CA VAL A 43 4.92 3.97 -1.06
C VAL A 43 6.45 3.92 -1.17
N ALA A 44 7.12 5.02 -0.86
CA ALA A 44 8.58 5.05 -0.79
C ALA A 44 9.05 4.77 0.65
N SER A 45 9.95 3.80 0.83
CA SER A 45 10.54 3.48 2.14
C SER A 45 11.23 4.72 2.73
N PRO A 46 11.01 5.06 4.02
CA PRO A 46 11.71 6.16 4.68
C PRO A 46 13.24 5.99 4.72
N LEU A 47 13.72 4.74 4.75
CA LEU A 47 15.13 4.42 4.98
C LEU A 47 15.95 4.62 3.70
N TYR A 48 15.70 3.80 2.68
CA TYR A 48 16.50 3.76 1.46
C TYR A 48 15.72 4.14 0.19
N LYS A 49 14.51 4.69 0.35
CA LYS A 49 13.68 5.27 -0.73
C LYS A 49 13.21 4.30 -1.81
N GLN A 50 13.33 2.99 -1.60
CA GLN A 50 12.75 2.00 -2.51
C GLN A 50 11.24 2.21 -2.59
N ASN A 51 10.73 2.10 -3.81
CA ASN A 51 9.35 2.37 -4.15
C ASN A 51 8.58 1.06 -4.25
N PHE A 52 7.62 0.81 -3.36
CA PHE A 52 6.77 -0.36 -3.40
C PHE A 52 5.41 -0.01 -3.99
N CYS A 53 4.93 -0.80 -4.95
CA CYS A 53 3.58 -0.67 -5.50
C CYS A 53 2.55 -1.01 -4.43
N LEU A 54 1.57 -0.12 -4.18
CA LEU A 54 0.52 -0.35 -3.19
C LEU A 54 -0.44 -1.47 -3.60
N ALA A 55 -0.63 -1.69 -4.90
CA ALA A 55 -1.56 -2.69 -5.41
C ALA A 55 -0.98 -4.12 -5.40
N THR A 56 0.32 -4.26 -5.68
CA THR A 56 0.95 -5.58 -5.88
C THR A 56 2.05 -5.89 -4.87
N GLY A 57 2.51 -4.92 -4.08
CA GLY A 57 3.61 -5.08 -3.14
C GLY A 57 5.00 -5.22 -3.80
N VAL A 58 5.08 -5.20 -5.13
CA VAL A 58 6.35 -5.31 -5.87
C VAL A 58 7.17 -4.04 -5.70
N CYS A 59 8.47 -4.18 -5.46
CA CYS A 59 9.40 -3.07 -5.51
C CYS A 59 9.61 -2.64 -6.97
N LEU A 60 9.30 -1.40 -7.29
CA LEU A 60 9.45 -0.79 -8.62
C LEU A 60 10.91 -0.55 -8.99
N ASP A 61 11.82 -0.57 -8.00
CA ASP A 61 13.25 -0.40 -8.21
C ASP A 61 13.97 -1.76 -8.35
N ASP A 62 13.42 -2.83 -7.77
CA ASP A 62 13.90 -4.21 -7.92
C ASP A 62 12.71 -5.19 -7.96
N PRO A 63 12.24 -5.58 -9.16
CA PRO A 63 11.07 -6.45 -9.32
C PRO A 63 11.19 -7.83 -8.68
N LYS A 64 12.39 -8.26 -8.26
CA LYS A 64 12.59 -9.53 -7.55
C LYS A 64 12.15 -9.45 -6.09
N VAL A 65 12.05 -8.24 -5.53
CA VAL A 65 11.66 -8.00 -4.16
C VAL A 65 10.19 -7.60 -4.09
N LYS A 66 9.43 -8.23 -3.20
CA LYS A 66 8.04 -7.88 -2.93
C LYS A 66 7.68 -8.09 -1.48
N ILE A 67 6.69 -7.32 -1.05
CA ILE A 67 6.12 -7.41 0.29
C ILE A 67 4.71 -8.00 0.22
N PRO A 68 4.25 -8.70 1.27
CA PRO A 68 2.89 -9.19 1.36
C PRO A 68 1.85 -8.09 1.19
N VAL A 69 0.82 -8.39 0.42
CA VAL A 69 -0.38 -7.57 0.24
C VAL A 69 -1.57 -8.33 0.79
N TYR A 70 -2.51 -7.60 1.40
CA TYR A 70 -3.69 -8.15 2.06
C TYR A 70 -4.94 -7.51 1.45
N ALA A 71 -5.97 -8.33 1.23
CA ALA A 71 -7.27 -7.81 0.85
C ALA A 71 -7.83 -6.94 1.99
N VAL A 72 -8.32 -5.76 1.64
CA VAL A 72 -8.89 -4.79 2.57
C VAL A 72 -10.24 -4.29 2.06
N ARG A 73 -11.16 -4.06 2.98
CA ARG A 73 -12.48 -3.48 2.66
C ARG A 73 -12.98 -2.59 3.78
N GLU A 74 -13.84 -1.64 3.45
CA GLU A 74 -14.61 -0.88 4.42
C GLU A 74 -16.00 -1.52 4.61
N ARG A 75 -16.40 -1.76 5.86
CA ARG A 75 -17.76 -2.13 6.22
C ARG A 75 -18.27 -1.24 7.34
N GLY A 76 -19.14 -0.28 7.00
CA GLY A 76 -19.80 0.59 7.99
C GLY A 76 -18.82 1.45 8.80
N GLY A 77 -17.78 2.01 8.16
CA GLY A 77 -16.75 2.81 8.83
C GLY A 77 -15.65 2.00 9.52
N VAL A 78 -15.70 0.66 9.44
CA VAL A 78 -14.64 -0.22 9.94
C VAL A 78 -13.82 -0.75 8.76
N ILE A 79 -12.50 -0.62 8.85
CA ILE A 79 -11.57 -1.21 7.88
C ILE A 79 -11.24 -2.63 8.33
N GLU A 80 -11.53 -3.59 7.47
CA GLU A 80 -11.21 -5.01 7.69
C GLU A 80 -10.03 -5.42 6.82
N VAL A 81 -9.16 -6.25 7.38
CA VAL A 81 -8.01 -6.83 6.70
C VAL A 81 -8.16 -8.35 6.72
N GLU A 82 -7.96 -9.00 5.59
CA GLU A 82 -7.99 -10.47 5.50
C GLU A 82 -6.83 -11.09 6.28
N VAL A 83 -7.15 -12.01 7.20
CA VAL A 83 -6.18 -12.77 7.97
C VAL A 83 -5.79 -14.03 7.19
N GLY A 84 -4.49 -14.24 6.98
CA GLY A 84 -3.95 -15.39 6.23
C GLY A 84 -3.90 -15.21 4.71
N GLY A 85 -4.52 -14.15 4.18
CA GLY A 85 -4.55 -13.79 2.77
C GLY A 85 -3.39 -12.92 2.30
N ALA A 86 -2.17 -13.14 2.82
CA ALA A 86 -1.00 -12.59 2.14
C ALA A 86 -1.00 -13.19 0.74
N VAL A 87 -1.33 -12.39 -0.28
CA VAL A 87 -1.33 -12.85 -1.67
C VAL A 87 0.08 -13.36 -1.93
N ARG A 88 0.20 -14.69 -1.98
CA ARG A 88 1.51 -15.33 -2.04
C ARG A 88 2.16 -14.95 -3.37
N PRO A 89 3.49 -14.77 -3.35
CA PRO A 89 4.30 -14.51 -4.50
C PRO A 89 3.90 -15.17 -5.82
#